data_AF-A0AAV9GB99-F1
#
_entry.id   AF-A0AAV9GB99-F1
#
_cell.length_a   1.000
_cell.length_b   1.000
_cell.length_c   1.000
_cell.angle_alpha   90.00
_cell.angle_beta   90.00
_cell.angle_gamma   90.00
#
_symmetry.space_group_name_H-M   'P 1'
#
loop_
_entity.id
_entity.type
_entity.pdbx_description
1 polymer ?
#
loop_
_entity_poly.entity_id
_entity_poly.type
_entity_poly.pdbx_seq_one_letter_code
_entity_poly.pdbx_strand_id
1 'polypeptide(L)'
;MTSSVLQYGHRGPWSRDAGEFPLARPTDFKPLRSEIETEIVTFTGAPVFMENGTFYVPNPGDKTYIGEPSPEIDEAWEEITAGRYFLITAEEATDAFGSASDLYWNDKVGGYMAGIDMFHALHCLNRLRQAFWPDYYPQSTHHNTYIHREHCIDHIRQMLMCHGDMTLIPTEWTGFLGRNYVNSDVPHTCRNFGKLRDWVVSRHNGSRTVPESDEKHHAKGHGLHREH
;
A
#
# COMPACT_ATOMS: atom_id res chain seq x y z
N MET A 1 8.34 23.18 -42.73
CA MET A 1 9.21 23.25 -41.53
C MET A 1 8.87 22.05 -40.68
N THR A 2 9.81 21.14 -40.55
CA THR A 2 9.65 19.77 -40.03
C THR A 2 9.50 19.78 -38.51
N SER A 3 8.42 19.19 -38.01
CA SER A 3 8.17 18.94 -36.59
C SER A 3 9.11 17.83 -36.11
N SER A 4 10.01 18.18 -35.18
CA SER A 4 10.92 17.25 -34.51
C SER A 4 10.23 16.72 -33.26
N VAL A 5 9.66 15.51 -33.35
CA VAL A 5 9.28 14.72 -32.18
C VAL A 5 10.57 14.20 -31.55
N LEU A 6 11.00 14.81 -30.43
CA LEU A 6 12.10 14.30 -29.64
C LEU A 6 11.63 13.04 -28.89
N GLN A 7 11.93 11.87 -29.45
CA GLN A 7 11.93 10.61 -28.72
C GLN A 7 13.08 10.63 -27.71
N TYR A 8 12.78 10.93 -26.45
CA TYR A 8 13.75 10.78 -25.35
C TYR A 8 13.86 9.32 -24.92
N GLY A 9 14.56 8.52 -25.72
CA GLY A 9 15.11 7.25 -25.29
C GLY A 9 16.48 7.45 -24.67
N HIS A 10 16.56 7.70 -23.36
CA HIS A 10 17.83 7.74 -22.64
C HIS A 10 17.79 6.88 -21.38
N ARG A 11 18.46 5.72 -21.45
CA ARG A 11 18.84 4.92 -20.29
C ARG A 11 19.75 5.79 -19.41
N GLY A 12 19.24 6.24 -18.27
CA GLY A 12 19.99 7.03 -17.29
C GLY A 12 21.10 6.22 -16.59
N PRO A 13 22.03 6.90 -15.89
CA PRO A 13 23.26 6.32 -15.35
C PRO A 13 23.09 5.48 -14.06
N TRP A 14 21.88 4.98 -13.79
CA TRP A 14 21.51 4.30 -12.55
C TRP A 14 22.06 2.87 -12.40
N SER A 15 23.09 2.49 -13.16
CA SER A 15 23.71 1.16 -13.13
C SER A 15 25.02 1.13 -12.32
N ARG A 16 25.04 1.73 -11.12
CA ARG A 16 26.18 1.60 -10.21
C ARG A 16 25.76 0.80 -8.99
N ASP A 17 26.45 -0.32 -8.79
CA ASP A 17 26.32 -1.28 -7.69
C ASP A 17 26.08 -0.57 -6.35
N ALA A 18 24.81 -0.51 -5.95
CA ALA A 18 24.45 -0.23 -4.57
C ALA A 18 24.89 -1.46 -3.77
N GLY A 19 25.80 -1.28 -2.81
CA GLY A 19 26.19 -2.37 -1.92
C GLY A 19 24.95 -3.08 -1.36
N GLU A 20 24.97 -4.41 -1.31
CA GLU A 20 23.84 -5.23 -0.88
C GLU A 20 23.44 -4.89 0.56
N PHE A 21 22.49 -3.97 0.71
CA PHE A 21 21.76 -3.81 1.96
C PHE A 21 20.82 -5.00 2.12
N PRO A 22 20.64 -5.53 3.34
CA PRO A 22 19.67 -6.60 3.56
C PRO A 22 18.27 -6.13 3.16
N LEU A 23 17.67 -6.81 2.18
CA LEU A 23 16.32 -6.51 1.68
C LEU A 23 15.25 -6.68 2.78
N ALA A 24 15.49 -7.60 3.70
CA ALA A 24 14.64 -7.88 4.85
C ALA A 24 14.95 -6.93 6.02
N ARG A 25 13.89 -6.30 6.53
CA ARG A 25 13.89 -5.43 7.71
C ARG A 25 13.55 -6.26 8.97
N PRO A 26 13.99 -5.82 10.17
CA PRO A 26 13.69 -6.53 11.42
C PRO A 26 12.19 -6.72 11.70
N THR A 27 11.36 -5.78 11.27
CA THR A 27 9.90 -5.80 11.43
C THR A 27 9.16 -6.57 10.33
N ASP A 28 9.87 -7.09 9.32
CA ASP A 28 9.22 -7.93 8.31
C ASP A 28 8.81 -9.27 8.92
N PHE A 29 7.57 -9.67 8.60
CA PHE A 29 7.01 -10.95 8.99
C PHE A 29 7.91 -12.09 8.53
N LYS A 30 8.44 -12.89 9.47
CA LYS A 30 9.51 -13.85 9.18
C LYS A 30 9.18 -14.83 8.06
N PRO A 31 7.97 -15.43 8.00
CA PRO A 31 7.60 -16.33 6.90
C PRO A 31 7.61 -15.69 5.50
N LEU A 32 7.56 -14.36 5.41
CA LEU A 32 7.57 -13.62 4.15
C LEU A 32 8.98 -13.19 3.71
N ARG A 33 9.99 -13.28 4.59
CA ARG A 33 11.34 -12.73 4.31
C ARG A 33 12.03 -13.35 3.10
N SER A 34 11.81 -14.64 2.85
CA SER A 34 12.37 -15.35 1.68
C SER A 34 11.72 -14.95 0.36
N GLU A 35 10.59 -14.26 0.40
CA GLU A 35 9.82 -13.84 -0.77
C GLU A 35 10.11 -12.37 -1.13
N ILE A 36 10.90 -11.66 -0.31
CA ILE A 36 11.23 -10.26 -0.53
C ILE A 36 12.17 -10.15 -1.72
N GLU A 37 11.67 -9.52 -2.77
CA GLU A 37 12.41 -9.13 -3.96
C GLU A 37 12.23 -7.64 -4.20
N THR A 38 13.18 -7.01 -4.89
CA THR A 38 13.05 -5.63 -5.36
C THR A 38 13.02 -5.56 -6.88
N GLU A 39 12.27 -4.59 -7.39
CA GLU A 39 12.18 -4.26 -8.81
C GLU A 39 12.28 -2.74 -9.00
N ILE A 40 12.71 -2.32 -10.19
CA ILE A 40 12.69 -0.90 -10.56
C ILE A 40 11.35 -0.64 -11.24
N VAL A 41 10.54 0.24 -10.65
CA VAL A 41 9.25 0.67 -11.18
C VAL A 41 9.33 2.15 -11.54
N THR A 42 9.07 2.49 -12.79
CA THR A 42 8.87 3.89 -13.17
C THR A 42 7.47 4.30 -12.79
N PHE A 43 7.36 5.28 -11.89
CA PHE A 43 6.06 5.83 -11.52
C PHE A 43 5.43 6.55 -12.72
N THR A 44 4.12 6.63 -12.70
CA THR A 44 3.28 7.18 -13.76
C THR A 44 2.21 8.05 -13.12
N GLY A 45 1.66 9.00 -13.88
CA GLY A 45 0.58 9.86 -13.39
C GLY A 45 0.94 11.33 -13.18
N ALA A 46 2.18 11.75 -13.40
CA ALA A 46 2.55 13.16 -13.29
C ALA A 46 1.75 14.02 -14.31
N PRO A 47 1.11 15.11 -13.88
CA PRO A 47 0.34 15.95 -14.78
C PRO A 47 1.25 16.86 -15.61
N VAL A 48 0.91 17.04 -16.88
CA VAL A 48 1.49 18.05 -17.78
C VAL A 48 0.50 19.19 -17.95
N PHE A 49 1.00 20.42 -17.75
CA PHE A 49 0.22 21.65 -17.89
C PHE A 49 0.31 22.20 -19.32
N MET A 50 -0.84 22.43 -19.92
CA MET A 50 -0.98 23.07 -21.23
C MET A 50 -1.01 24.60 -21.10
N GLU A 51 -0.62 25.32 -22.14
CA GLU A 51 -0.67 26.79 -22.16
C GLU A 51 -2.09 27.36 -21.98
N ASN A 52 -3.12 26.59 -22.37
CA ASN A 52 -4.52 26.97 -22.19
C ASN A 52 -5.05 26.72 -20.76
N GLY A 53 -4.19 26.29 -19.83
CA GLY A 53 -4.51 26.06 -18.43
C GLY A 53 -5.20 24.75 -18.09
N THR A 54 -5.41 23.88 -19.07
CA THR A 54 -5.78 22.49 -18.83
C THR A 54 -4.55 21.66 -18.47
N PHE A 55 -4.78 20.50 -17.87
CA PHE A 55 -3.73 19.51 -17.61
C PHE A 55 -4.17 18.14 -18.06
N TYR A 56 -3.20 17.29 -18.40
CA TYR A 56 -3.42 15.89 -18.76
C TYR A 56 -2.28 15.02 -18.23
N VAL A 57 -2.50 13.72 -18.19
CA VAL A 57 -1.48 12.74 -17.76
C VAL A 57 -0.94 12.05 -19.02
N PRO A 58 0.31 12.31 -19.44
CA PRO A 58 0.87 11.74 -20.67
C PRO A 58 1.21 10.26 -20.55
N ASN A 59 1.60 9.81 -19.36
CA ASN A 59 1.94 8.42 -19.05
C ASN A 59 0.95 7.92 -17.99
N PRO A 60 -0.28 7.54 -18.35
CA PRO A 60 -1.16 6.86 -17.41
C PRO A 60 -0.63 5.44 -17.15
N GLY A 61 -0.79 4.94 -15.93
CA GLY A 61 -0.53 3.53 -15.64
C GLY A 61 -1.50 2.61 -16.39
N ASP A 62 -1.10 1.34 -16.57
CA ASP A 62 -1.90 0.34 -17.32
C ASP A 62 -3.30 0.11 -16.73
N LYS A 63 -3.42 0.22 -15.40
CA LYS A 63 -4.69 0.11 -14.66
C LYS A 63 -5.10 1.46 -14.10
N THR A 64 -6.40 1.75 -14.20
CA THR A 64 -6.99 2.98 -13.67
C THR A 64 -7.47 2.76 -12.23
N TYR A 65 -6.90 3.51 -11.29
CA TYR A 65 -7.27 3.47 -9.86
C TYR A 65 -7.99 4.74 -9.38
N ILE A 66 -8.13 5.75 -10.23
CA ILE A 66 -8.68 7.06 -9.91
C ILE A 66 -9.62 7.54 -11.02
N GLY A 67 -10.52 8.46 -10.71
CA GLY A 67 -11.49 9.01 -11.68
C GLY A 67 -12.91 9.07 -11.11
N GLU A 68 -13.87 9.27 -12.01
CA GLU A 68 -15.29 9.07 -11.69
C GLU A 68 -15.51 7.62 -11.27
N PRO A 69 -16.33 7.34 -10.23
CA PRO A 69 -16.56 5.98 -9.74
C PRO A 69 -17.08 5.07 -10.84
N SER A 70 -16.48 3.89 -10.95
CA SER A 70 -16.91 2.86 -11.90
C SER A 70 -16.60 1.46 -11.36
N PRO A 71 -17.31 0.42 -11.84
CA PRO A 71 -17.01 -0.97 -11.49
C PRO A 71 -15.56 -1.37 -11.80
N GLU A 72 -14.99 -0.86 -12.89
CA GLU A 72 -13.60 -1.17 -13.28
C GLU A 72 -12.59 -0.63 -12.26
N ILE A 73 -12.80 0.58 -11.73
CA ILE A 73 -11.96 1.15 -10.68
C ILE A 73 -12.13 0.35 -9.38
N ASP A 74 -13.36 -0.02 -9.03
CA ASP A 74 -13.63 -0.79 -7.82
C ASP A 74 -12.98 -2.18 -7.89
N GLU A 75 -13.02 -2.84 -9.04
CA GLU A 75 -12.32 -4.10 -9.29
C GLU A 75 -10.80 -3.95 -9.18
N ALA A 76 -10.22 -2.89 -9.77
CA ALA A 76 -8.79 -2.63 -9.66
C ALA A 76 -8.33 -2.47 -8.19
N TRP A 77 -9.12 -1.79 -7.36
CA TRP A 77 -8.83 -1.67 -5.92
C TRP A 77 -9.05 -2.98 -5.15
N GLU A 78 -10.08 -3.75 -5.51
CA GLU A 78 -10.36 -5.04 -4.86
C GLU A 78 -9.22 -6.02 -5.15
N GLU A 79 -8.71 -6.07 -6.39
CA GLU A 79 -7.59 -6.91 -6.79
C GLU A 79 -6.37 -6.74 -5.89
N ILE A 80 -6.09 -5.50 -5.45
CA ILE A 80 -4.92 -5.18 -4.61
C ILE A 80 -5.23 -5.16 -3.10
N THR A 81 -6.49 -5.28 -2.66
CA THR A 81 -6.86 -5.19 -1.23
C THR A 81 -7.69 -6.36 -0.67
N ALA A 82 -8.26 -7.21 -1.53
CA ALA A 82 -9.03 -8.40 -1.13
C ALA A 82 -8.15 -9.38 -0.35
N GLY A 83 -8.70 -10.10 0.64
CA GLY A 83 -7.93 -11.14 1.35
C GLY A 83 -6.68 -10.64 2.10
N ARG A 84 -6.59 -9.33 2.38
CA ARG A 84 -5.43 -8.71 3.07
C ARG A 84 -5.22 -9.18 4.51
N TYR A 85 -6.24 -9.80 5.11
CA TYR A 85 -6.17 -10.40 6.43
C TYR A 85 -6.28 -11.91 6.32
N PHE A 86 -5.46 -12.61 7.09
CA PHE A 86 -5.31 -14.06 7.05
C PHE A 86 -4.94 -14.59 8.43
N LEU A 87 -5.10 -15.90 8.62
CA LEU A 87 -4.69 -16.56 9.85
C LEU A 87 -3.18 -16.79 9.87
N ILE A 88 -2.60 -16.62 11.05
CA ILE A 88 -1.22 -16.98 11.37
C ILE A 88 -1.21 -18.06 12.46
N THR A 89 -0.13 -18.84 12.52
CA THR A 89 0.03 -19.87 13.55
C THR A 89 0.28 -19.21 14.92
N ALA A 90 0.05 -19.96 16.01
CA ALA A 90 0.38 -19.48 17.35
C ALA A 90 1.87 -19.17 17.53
N GLU A 91 2.74 -19.94 16.86
CA GLU A 91 4.19 -19.70 16.83
C GLU A 91 4.50 -18.38 16.13
N GLU A 92 3.93 -18.13 14.97
CA GLU A 92 4.10 -16.87 14.24
C GLU A 92 3.55 -15.66 15.00
N ALA A 93 2.41 -15.81 15.68
CA ALA A 93 1.84 -14.76 16.51
C ALA A 93 2.76 -14.43 17.69
N THR A 94 3.30 -15.46 18.36
CA THR A 94 4.26 -15.29 19.46
C THR A 94 5.56 -14.65 18.96
N ASP A 95 6.02 -15.04 17.78
CA ASP A 95 7.23 -14.49 17.17
C ASP A 95 7.07 -13.01 16.77
N ALA A 96 5.90 -12.65 16.21
CA ALA A 96 5.61 -11.30 15.75
C ALA A 96 5.26 -10.34 16.90
N PHE A 97 4.53 -10.81 17.92
CA PHE A 97 3.92 -9.96 18.94
C PHE A 97 4.44 -10.22 20.36
N GLY A 98 5.28 -11.25 20.57
CA GLY A 98 5.76 -11.64 21.89
C GLY A 98 4.61 -12.00 22.82
N SER A 99 4.72 -11.60 24.09
CA SER A 99 3.68 -11.84 25.10
C SER A 99 2.36 -11.11 24.82
N ALA A 100 2.31 -10.16 23.89
CA ALA A 100 1.08 -9.48 23.52
C ALA A 100 0.20 -10.32 22.56
N SER A 101 0.71 -11.45 22.04
CA SER A 101 -0.04 -12.33 21.12
C SER A 101 -1.38 -12.76 21.70
N ASP A 102 -1.48 -13.01 23.01
CA ASP A 102 -2.71 -13.38 23.72
C ASP A 102 -3.87 -12.39 23.53
N LEU A 103 -3.58 -11.11 23.25
CA LEU A 103 -4.59 -10.07 22.99
C LEU A 103 -5.17 -10.14 21.58
N TYR A 104 -4.49 -10.81 20.66
CA TYR A 104 -4.80 -10.81 19.22
C TYR A 104 -5.49 -12.09 18.74
N TRP A 105 -5.90 -12.96 19.66
CA TRP A 105 -6.78 -14.07 19.34
C TRP A 105 -8.17 -13.56 18.93
N ASN A 106 -8.69 -14.08 17.82
CA ASN A 106 -10.03 -13.75 17.34
C ASN A 106 -10.98 -14.95 17.50
N ASP A 107 -11.80 -14.93 18.55
CA ASP A 107 -12.77 -15.99 18.84
C ASP A 107 -13.81 -16.20 17.74
N LYS A 108 -14.13 -15.17 16.95
CA LYS A 108 -15.11 -15.29 15.87
C LYS A 108 -14.57 -16.08 14.68
N VAL A 109 -13.26 -16.09 14.50
CA VAL A 109 -12.57 -16.77 13.41
C VAL A 109 -11.84 -18.02 13.91
N GLY A 110 -11.68 -18.20 15.22
CA GLY A 110 -10.97 -19.34 15.80
C GLY A 110 -9.46 -19.29 15.53
N GLY A 111 -8.84 -18.11 15.55
CA GLY A 111 -7.40 -18.01 15.28
C GLY A 111 -6.81 -16.62 15.43
N TYR A 112 -5.49 -16.51 15.23
CA TYR A 112 -4.79 -15.23 15.17
C TYR A 112 -4.94 -14.63 13.78
N MET A 113 -5.80 -13.62 13.64
CA MET A 113 -5.99 -12.90 12.39
C MET A 113 -5.03 -11.71 12.32
N ALA A 114 -4.22 -11.67 11.28
CA ALA A 114 -3.26 -10.60 11.02
C ALA A 114 -3.27 -10.19 9.55
N GLY A 115 -2.55 -9.12 9.22
CA GLY A 115 -2.36 -8.67 7.85
C GLY A 115 -1.05 -7.93 7.71
N ILE A 116 -0.59 -7.73 6.47
CA ILE A 116 0.59 -6.91 6.18
C ILE A 116 0.16 -5.45 6.05
N ASP A 117 0.87 -4.57 6.76
CA ASP A 117 0.50 -3.16 6.97
C ASP A 117 0.32 -2.38 5.65
N MET A 118 1.15 -2.66 4.63
CA MET A 118 1.02 -2.08 3.29
C MET A 118 -0.39 -2.27 2.69
N PHE A 119 -1.01 -3.44 2.86
CA PHE A 119 -2.37 -3.68 2.34
C PHE A 119 -3.45 -2.99 3.18
N HIS A 120 -3.19 -2.75 4.48
CA HIS A 120 -4.07 -1.90 5.29
C HIS A 120 -3.98 -0.44 4.84
N ALA A 121 -2.77 0.07 4.55
CA ALA A 121 -2.58 1.41 3.99
C ALA A 121 -3.27 1.58 2.63
N LEU A 122 -3.19 0.58 1.74
CA LEU A 122 -3.93 0.58 0.47
C LEU A 122 -5.46 0.58 0.68
N HIS A 123 -5.96 -0.21 1.64
CA HIS A 123 -7.37 -0.17 2.01
C HIS A 123 -7.81 1.21 2.50
N CYS A 124 -7.03 1.83 3.40
CA CYS A 124 -7.26 3.17 3.91
C CYS A 124 -7.26 4.21 2.77
N LEU A 125 -6.32 4.12 1.83
CA LEU A 125 -6.27 5.01 0.67
C LEU A 125 -7.51 4.85 -0.22
N ASN A 126 -7.98 3.62 -0.46
CA ASN A 126 -9.22 3.38 -1.20
C ASN A 126 -10.44 3.97 -0.48
N ARG A 127 -10.51 3.88 0.86
CA ARG A 127 -11.60 4.50 1.63
C ARG A 127 -11.60 6.03 1.51
N LEU A 128 -10.42 6.65 1.52
CA LEU A 128 -10.28 8.09 1.27
C LEU A 128 -10.71 8.46 -0.16
N ARG A 129 -10.33 7.66 -1.17
CA ARG A 129 -10.82 7.82 -2.55
C ARG A 129 -12.35 7.80 -2.62
N GLN A 130 -12.98 6.79 -2.00
CA GLN A 130 -14.43 6.65 -1.97
C GLN A 130 -15.12 7.83 -1.26
N ALA A 131 -14.48 8.46 -0.27
CA ALA A 131 -15.03 9.60 0.44
C ALA A 131 -15.22 10.86 -0.43
N PHE A 132 -14.54 10.97 -1.59
CA PHE A 132 -14.78 12.04 -2.55
C PHE A 132 -16.10 11.89 -3.33
N TRP A 133 -16.73 10.71 -3.28
CA TRP A 133 -17.92 10.39 -4.06
C TRP A 133 -19.05 9.83 -3.18
N PRO A 134 -19.58 10.63 -2.24
CA PRO A 134 -20.57 10.16 -1.26
C PRO A 134 -21.90 9.70 -1.87
N ASP A 135 -22.26 10.20 -3.06
CA ASP A 135 -23.47 9.81 -3.78
C ASP A 135 -23.35 8.39 -4.36
N TYR A 136 -22.14 7.99 -4.77
CA TYR A 136 -21.86 6.65 -5.32
C TYR A 136 -21.45 5.66 -4.23
N TYR A 137 -20.74 6.12 -3.19
CA TYR A 137 -20.34 5.32 -2.03
C TYR A 137 -21.03 5.83 -0.75
N PRO A 138 -22.28 5.38 -0.48
CA PRO A 138 -23.01 5.77 0.71
C PRO A 138 -22.23 5.41 1.98
N GLN A 139 -22.24 6.34 2.93
CA GLN A 139 -21.44 6.21 4.15
C GLN A 139 -22.00 5.09 5.05
N SER A 140 -21.20 4.07 5.35
CA SER A 140 -21.52 3.11 6.41
C SER A 140 -21.17 3.67 7.79
N THR A 141 -21.92 3.30 8.83
CA THR A 141 -21.79 3.86 10.18
C THR A 141 -20.48 3.49 10.91
N HIS A 142 -19.79 2.42 10.48
CA HIS A 142 -18.65 1.87 11.22
C HIS A 142 -17.27 2.23 10.62
N HIS A 143 -17.16 2.34 9.30
CA HIS A 143 -15.86 2.52 8.61
C HIS A 143 -15.68 3.91 8.01
N ASN A 144 -16.67 4.78 8.17
CA ASN A 144 -16.72 6.07 7.49
C ASN A 144 -17.01 7.22 8.46
N THR A 145 -16.69 7.03 9.73
CA THR A 145 -16.68 8.10 10.72
C THR A 145 -15.53 9.06 10.44
N TYR A 146 -15.69 10.33 10.83
CA TYR A 146 -14.65 11.35 10.71
C TYR A 146 -13.31 10.88 11.34
N ILE A 147 -13.39 10.27 12.53
CA ILE A 147 -12.22 9.72 13.25
C ILE A 147 -11.52 8.63 12.44
N HIS A 148 -12.27 7.74 11.76
CA HIS A 148 -11.65 6.69 10.95
C HIS A 148 -10.89 7.29 9.75
N ARG A 149 -11.41 8.35 9.13
CA ARG A 149 -10.72 9.06 8.04
C ARG A 149 -9.43 9.73 8.51
N GLU A 150 -9.44 10.37 9.67
CA GLU A 150 -8.23 10.94 10.28
C GLU A 150 -7.18 9.86 10.56
N HIS A 151 -7.60 8.72 11.10
CA HIS A 151 -6.72 7.57 11.28
C HIS A 151 -6.13 7.07 9.95
N CYS A 152 -6.95 6.93 8.90
CA CYS A 152 -6.46 6.54 7.56
C CYS A 152 -5.38 7.51 7.04
N ILE A 153 -5.62 8.83 7.15
CA ILE A 153 -4.67 9.85 6.70
C ILE A 153 -3.36 9.76 7.50
N ASP A 154 -3.46 9.67 8.83
CA ASP A 154 -2.27 9.62 9.68
C ASP A 154 -1.48 8.31 9.50
N HIS A 155 -2.18 7.18 9.33
CA HIS A 155 -1.56 5.89 9.04
C HIS A 155 -0.78 5.91 7.72
N ILE A 156 -1.37 6.45 6.65
CA ILE A 156 -0.67 6.60 5.35
C ILE A 156 0.54 7.53 5.48
N ARG A 157 0.41 8.65 6.20
CA ARG A 157 1.54 9.55 6.49
C ARG A 157 2.69 8.81 7.19
N GLN A 158 2.37 8.06 8.26
CA GLN A 158 3.36 7.27 8.99
C GLN A 158 4.03 6.23 8.08
N MET A 159 3.25 5.54 7.24
CA MET A 159 3.76 4.55 6.30
C MET A 159 4.73 5.17 5.28
N LEU A 160 4.38 6.32 4.69
CA LEU A 160 5.25 7.03 3.75
C LEU A 160 6.58 7.45 4.40
N MET A 161 6.53 7.99 5.62
CA MET A 161 7.74 8.38 6.37
C MET A 161 8.59 7.18 6.78
N CYS A 162 7.96 6.04 7.10
CA CYS A 162 8.65 4.81 7.46
C CYS A 162 9.38 4.17 6.26
N HIS A 163 8.78 4.23 5.07
CA HIS A 163 9.40 3.70 3.87
C HIS A 163 10.53 4.60 3.37
N GLY A 164 10.35 5.91 3.42
CA GLY A 164 11.40 6.90 3.22
C GLY A 164 12.10 6.76 1.86
N ASP A 165 11.34 6.77 0.76
CA ASP A 165 11.91 6.69 -0.58
C ASP A 165 12.86 7.88 -0.84
N MET A 166 14.13 7.56 -1.13
CA MET A 166 15.20 8.53 -1.34
C MET A 166 15.44 8.87 -2.82
N THR A 167 14.57 8.38 -3.71
CA THR A 167 14.63 8.68 -5.15
C THR A 167 14.44 10.18 -5.38
N LEU A 168 15.39 10.80 -6.09
CA LEU A 168 15.27 12.21 -6.46
C LEU A 168 14.24 12.36 -7.57
N ILE A 169 13.25 13.22 -7.33
CA ILE A 169 12.30 13.67 -8.34
C ILE A 169 12.71 15.06 -8.86
N PRO A 170 12.87 15.26 -10.18
CA PRO A 170 13.25 16.55 -10.72
C PRO A 170 12.10 17.56 -10.65
N THR A 171 12.45 18.83 -10.86
CA THR A 171 11.47 19.88 -11.13
C THR A 171 11.77 20.49 -12.49
N GLU A 172 10.73 20.80 -13.25
CA GLU A 172 10.82 21.28 -14.63
C GLU A 172 10.02 22.57 -14.79
N TRP A 173 10.52 23.50 -15.59
CA TRP A 173 9.85 24.77 -15.82
C TRP A 173 8.52 24.57 -16.57
N THR A 174 7.43 25.06 -15.99
CA THR A 174 6.13 25.13 -16.66
C THR A 174 5.81 26.58 -16.99
N GLY A 175 5.73 26.87 -18.29
CA GLY A 175 5.39 28.20 -18.79
C GLY A 175 4.02 28.68 -18.33
N PHE A 176 3.06 27.75 -18.21
CA PHE A 176 1.71 28.06 -17.73
C PHE A 176 1.69 28.50 -16.25
N LEU A 177 2.42 27.80 -15.37
CA LEU A 177 2.47 28.16 -13.95
C LEU A 177 3.47 29.28 -13.64
N GLY A 178 4.36 29.63 -14.58
CA GLY A 178 5.42 30.60 -14.37
C GLY A 178 6.44 30.20 -13.29
N ARG A 179 6.60 28.89 -13.04
CA ARG A 179 7.52 28.32 -12.05
C ARG A 179 7.91 26.88 -12.42
N ASN A 180 8.85 26.29 -11.68
CA ASN A 180 9.08 24.86 -11.78
C ASN A 180 7.94 24.07 -11.10
N TYR A 181 7.61 22.91 -11.67
CA TYR A 181 6.71 21.92 -11.09
C TYR A 181 7.41 20.56 -11.02
N VAL A 182 6.98 19.72 -10.08
CA VAL A 182 7.60 18.42 -9.83
C VAL A 182 7.24 17.41 -10.92
N ASN A 183 8.21 16.62 -11.36
CA ASN A 183 7.98 15.46 -12.22
C ASN A 183 8.29 14.20 -11.41
N SER A 184 7.23 13.48 -11.03
CA SER A 184 7.33 12.24 -10.23
C SER A 184 7.41 10.98 -11.08
N ASP A 185 7.35 11.08 -12.42
CA ASP A 185 7.40 9.92 -13.32
C ASP A 185 8.85 9.46 -13.52
N VAL A 186 9.48 9.01 -12.43
CA VAL A 186 10.89 8.56 -12.40
C VAL A 186 11.00 7.12 -11.92
N PRO A 187 12.14 6.44 -12.16
CA PRO A 187 12.37 5.09 -11.65
C PRO A 187 12.57 5.08 -10.13
N HIS A 188 11.84 4.21 -9.43
CA HIS A 188 11.94 3.92 -8.00
C HIS A 188 12.35 2.46 -7.78
N THR A 189 13.10 2.19 -6.72
CA THR A 189 13.35 0.81 -6.27
C THR A 189 12.25 0.40 -5.29
N CYS A 190 11.38 -0.51 -5.73
CA CYS A 190 10.23 -0.97 -4.95
C CYS A 190 10.43 -2.42 -4.50
N ARG A 191 9.77 -2.82 -3.41
CA ARG A 191 9.53 -4.25 -3.18
C ARG A 191 8.59 -4.76 -4.25
N ASN A 192 8.83 -5.98 -4.75
CA ASN A 192 8.01 -6.56 -5.80
C ASN A 192 6.58 -6.76 -5.28
N PHE A 193 5.66 -5.92 -5.76
CA PHE A 193 4.29 -5.90 -5.24
C PHE A 193 3.54 -7.19 -5.59
N GLY A 194 3.74 -7.71 -6.81
CA GLY A 194 3.11 -8.94 -7.28
C GLY A 194 3.45 -10.14 -6.40
N LYS A 195 4.73 -10.34 -6.07
CA LYS A 195 5.16 -11.42 -5.17
C LYS A 195 4.57 -11.30 -3.77
N LEU A 196 4.54 -10.09 -3.21
CA LEU A 196 3.92 -9.86 -1.90
C LEU A 196 2.41 -10.14 -1.95
N ARG A 197 1.75 -9.75 -3.04
CA ARG A 197 0.33 -9.99 -3.26
C ARG A 197 0.02 -11.48 -3.37
N ASP A 198 0.75 -12.20 -4.20
CA ASP A 198 0.60 -13.64 -4.41
C ASP A 198 0.78 -14.42 -3.10
N TRP A 199 1.78 -14.04 -2.30
CA TRP A 199 1.99 -14.66 -1.00
C TRP A 199 0.80 -14.44 -0.05
N VAL A 200 0.29 -13.20 0.03
CA VAL A 200 -0.86 -12.87 0.89
C VAL A 200 -2.13 -13.59 0.44
N VAL A 201 -2.39 -13.66 -0.88
CA VAL A 201 -3.51 -14.42 -1.43
C VAL A 201 -3.36 -15.91 -1.09
N SER A 202 -2.17 -16.48 -1.32
CA SER A 202 -1.86 -17.87 -0.97
C SER A 202 -2.06 -18.17 0.51
N ARG A 203 -1.82 -17.18 1.39
CA ARG A 203 -2.01 -17.27 2.84
C ARG A 203 -3.47 -17.12 3.27
N HIS A 204 -4.25 -16.31 2.57
CA HIS A 204 -5.66 -16.07 2.89
C HIS A 204 -6.55 -17.27 2.57
N ASN A 205 -6.39 -17.87 1.39
CA ASN A 205 -7.25 -18.97 0.93
C ASN A 205 -6.58 -19.92 -0.08
N GLY A 206 -5.25 -19.98 -0.09
CA GLY A 206 -4.50 -20.83 -1.01
C GLY A 206 -3.67 -21.91 -0.32
N SER A 207 -2.57 -22.30 -0.97
CA SER A 207 -1.68 -23.37 -0.51
C SER A 207 -0.96 -23.12 0.82
N ARG A 208 -0.93 -21.88 1.33
CA ARG A 208 -0.27 -21.50 2.58
C ARG A 208 -1.27 -21.22 3.70
N THR A 209 -2.55 -21.54 3.53
CA THR A 209 -3.61 -21.26 4.52
C THR A 209 -3.31 -21.92 5.86
N VAL A 210 -3.55 -21.17 6.95
CA VAL A 210 -3.60 -21.72 8.32
C VAL A 210 -5.05 -22.02 8.63
N PRO A 211 -5.40 -23.25 9.04
CA PRO A 211 -6.78 -23.59 9.39
C PRO A 211 -7.21 -22.87 10.68
N GLU A 212 -8.51 -22.63 10.79
CA GLU A 212 -9.14 -22.24 12.04
C GLU A 212 -8.90 -23.33 13.10
N SER A 213 -8.77 -22.93 14.35
CA SER A 213 -8.68 -23.82 15.50
C SER A 213 -10.06 -24.10 16.07
N ASP A 214 -10.30 -25.36 16.41
CA ASP A 214 -11.48 -25.76 17.20
C ASP A 214 -11.34 -25.36 18.68
N GLU A 215 -10.17 -24.91 19.12
CA GLU A 215 -9.90 -24.51 20.50
C GLU A 215 -10.45 -23.11 20.79
N LYS A 216 -11.26 -22.99 21.85
CA LYS A 216 -11.69 -21.70 22.38
C LYS A 216 -10.59 -21.11 23.25
N HIS A 217 -9.90 -20.10 22.75
CA HIS A 217 -8.93 -19.35 23.54
C HIS A 217 -9.66 -18.33 24.42
N HIS A 218 -10.04 -18.73 25.63
CA HIS A 218 -10.57 -17.79 26.60
C HIS A 218 -9.46 -16.80 26.99
N ALA A 219 -9.48 -15.61 26.41
CA ALA A 219 -8.60 -14.51 26.81
C ALA A 219 -8.62 -14.41 28.33
N LYS A 220 -7.47 -14.66 28.98
CA LYS A 220 -7.33 -14.45 30.42
C LYS A 220 -7.61 -12.98 30.66
N GLY A 221 -8.71 -12.68 31.36
CA GLY A 221 -9.16 -11.31 31.60
C GLY A 221 -8.04 -10.47 32.21
N HIS A 222 -7.44 -9.60 31.42
CA HIS A 222 -6.50 -8.62 31.91
C HIS A 222 -7.29 -7.46 32.51
N GLY A 223 -7.38 -7.44 33.84
CA GLY A 223 -7.87 -6.30 34.58
C GLY A 223 -7.04 -5.06 34.23
N LEU A 224 -7.70 -4.09 33.60
CA LEU A 224 -7.16 -2.74 33.41
C LEU A 224 -7.04 -2.08 34.79
N HIS A 225 -5.90 -2.23 35.45
CA HIS A 225 -5.49 -1.29 36.49
C HIS A 225 -5.07 0.01 35.80
N ARG A 226 -6.02 0.94 35.68
CA ARG A 226 -5.71 2.36 35.49
C ARG A 226 -5.27 2.89 36.85
N GLU A 227 -3.99 3.16 37.02
CA GLU A 227 -3.53 4.07 38.06
C GLU A 227 -3.76 5.52 37.59
N HIS A 228 -4.24 6.33 38.53
CA HIS A 228 -4.69 7.70 38.37
C HIS A 228 -3.55 8.72 38.25
#